data_AF-A0A7V5LGY0-F1
#
_entry.id   AF-A0A7V5LGY0-F1
#
_cell.length_a   1.000
_cell.length_b   1.000
_cell.length_c   1.000
_cell.angle_alpha   90.00
_cell.angle_beta   90.00
_cell.angle_gamma   90.00
#
_symmetry.space_group_name_H-M   'P 1'
#
loop_
_entity.id
_entity.type
_entity.pdbx_description
1 polymer ?
#
loop_
_entity_poly.entity_id
_entity_poly.type
_entity_poly.pdbx_seq_one_letter_code
_entity_poly.pdbx_strand_id
1 'polypeptide(L)'
;MDLLSPILDLYLEKWILLLLVFVRISGIFIISPVFRLQSVPFVFKVFFALILSVMIVSTLNIEAKIDFELWSLIFLVNKELFTGMIIGFAINLVFWGMRFGGGIIDYEMGFFAASLLSFSETTPTIFGEFLEWTTLMLFFLINGHHQIFEALYVSFAKIPIGMASFSNLTMQELGKFMSILTIIALKIS
;
A
#
# COMPACT_ATOMS: atom_id res chain seq x y z
N MET A 1 31.34 -20.02 26.03
CA MET A 1 30.29 -19.00 25.85
C MET A 1 30.31 -18.44 24.42
N ASP A 2 31.37 -18.68 23.64
CA ASP A 2 31.58 -18.16 22.27
C ASP A 2 30.95 -18.98 21.13
N LEU A 3 30.44 -20.20 21.40
CA LEU A 3 29.78 -21.03 20.38
C LEU A 3 28.28 -20.71 20.21
N LEU A 4 27.67 -20.02 21.18
CA LEU A 4 26.25 -19.66 21.15
C LEU A 4 26.01 -18.27 20.56
N SER A 5 26.99 -17.35 20.60
CA SER A 5 26.85 -16.01 20.02
C SER A 5 26.57 -16.02 18.52
N PRO A 6 27.24 -16.82 17.66
CA PRO A 6 26.99 -16.78 16.22
C PRO A 6 25.62 -17.33 15.85
N ILE A 7 25.11 -18.29 16.64
CA ILE A 7 23.78 -18.87 16.46
C ILE A 7 22.72 -17.84 16.87
N LEU A 8 22.92 -17.16 18.00
CA LEU A 8 22.02 -16.12 18.48
C LEU A 8 21.91 -14.96 17.48
N ASP A 9 23.04 -14.52 16.94
CA ASP A 9 23.12 -13.44 15.96
C ASP A 9 22.37 -13.79 14.67
N LEU A 10 22.53 -15.03 14.17
CA LEU A 10 21.79 -15.52 13.00
C LEU A 10 20.27 -15.52 13.21
N TYR A 11 19.80 -15.92 14.40
CA TYR A 11 18.36 -15.89 14.71
C TYR A 11 17.87 -14.44 14.80
N LEU A 12 18.61 -13.55 15.47
CA LEU A 12 18.26 -12.14 15.62
C LEU A 12 18.13 -11.44 14.25
N GLU A 13 19.09 -11.65 13.34
CA GLU A 13 19.04 -11.10 11.98
C GLU A 13 17.77 -11.54 11.25
N LYS A 14 17.43 -12.83 11.29
CA LYS A 14 16.22 -13.37 10.65
C LYS A 14 14.93 -12.79 11.23
N TRP A 15 14.87 -12.61 12.55
CA TRP A 15 13.71 -12.00 13.22
C TRP A 15 13.54 -10.53 12.82
N ILE A 16 14.63 -9.77 12.75
CA ILE A 16 14.58 -8.36 12.33
C ILE A 16 14.17 -8.27 10.85
N LEU A 17 14.74 -9.10 9.98
CA LEU A 17 14.33 -9.18 8.57
C LEU A 17 12.83 -9.46 8.43
N LEU A 18 12.30 -10.41 9.19
CA LEU A 18 10.88 -10.73 9.19
C LEU A 18 10.03 -9.53 9.62
N LEU A 19 10.44 -8.81 10.67
CA LEU A 19 9.74 -7.61 11.13
C LEU A 19 9.76 -6.50 10.08
N LEU A 20 10.87 -6.29 9.38
CA LEU A 20 10.99 -5.27 8.34
C LEU A 20 10.12 -5.59 7.12
N VAL A 21 10.13 -6.84 6.67
CA VAL A 21 9.22 -7.32 5.61
C VAL A 21 7.77 -7.14 6.03
N PHE A 22 7.44 -7.51 7.27
CA PHE A 22 6.11 -7.33 7.83
C PHE A 22 5.68 -5.86 7.85
N VAL A 23 6.57 -4.94 8.25
CA VAL A 23 6.31 -3.50 8.23
C VAL A 23 5.99 -3.01 6.82
N ARG A 24 6.76 -3.39 5.79
CA ARG A 24 6.48 -3.01 4.39
C ARG A 24 5.12 -3.53 3.92
N ILE A 25 4.81 -4.81 4.18
CA ILE A 25 3.51 -5.41 3.82
C ILE A 25 2.36 -4.69 4.54
N SER A 26 2.54 -4.39 5.83
CA SER A 26 1.53 -3.69 6.63
C SER A 26 1.25 -2.29 6.07
N GLY A 27 2.28 -1.56 5.63
CA GLY A 27 2.13 -0.26 4.98
C GLY A 27 1.28 -0.34 3.71
N ILE A 28 1.46 -1.39 2.90
CA ILE A 28 0.63 -1.61 1.70
C ILE A 28 -0.82 -1.92 2.09
N PHE A 29 -1.04 -2.79 3.06
CA PHE A 29 -2.39 -3.20 3.45
C PHE A 29 -3.20 -2.09 4.13
N ILE A 30 -2.55 -1.23 4.90
CA ILE A 30 -3.20 -0.07 5.54
C ILE A 30 -3.73 0.90 4.48
N ILE A 31 -2.97 1.14 3.41
CA ILE A 31 -3.34 2.11 2.37
C ILE A 31 -4.12 1.47 1.21
N SER A 32 -3.96 0.19 0.91
CA SER A 32 -4.69 -0.44 -0.19
C SER A 32 -6.21 -0.46 0.08
N PRO A 33 -7.04 0.03 -0.86
CA PRO A 33 -8.50 0.10 -0.66
C PRO A 33 -9.14 -1.28 -0.51
N VAL A 34 -8.59 -2.30 -1.17
CA VAL A 34 -9.06 -3.69 -1.13
C VAL A 34 -9.01 -4.26 0.28
N PHE A 35 -7.91 -4.00 0.99
CA PHE A 35 -7.72 -4.49 2.36
C PHE A 35 -8.27 -3.53 3.41
N ARG A 36 -8.79 -2.37 3.01
CA ARG A 36 -9.40 -1.38 3.93
C ARG A 36 -10.87 -1.65 4.22
N LEU A 37 -11.52 -2.57 3.48
CA LEU A 37 -12.90 -2.98 3.70
C LEU A 37 -13.16 -3.31 5.19
N GLN A 38 -14.22 -2.72 5.75
CA GLN A 38 -14.62 -2.92 7.15
C GLN A 38 -15.10 -4.35 7.43
N SER A 39 -15.50 -5.08 6.39
CA SER A 39 -15.93 -6.48 6.47
C SER A 39 -14.81 -7.45 6.86
N VAL A 40 -13.53 -7.05 6.73
CA VAL A 40 -12.39 -7.89 7.12
C VAL A 40 -11.89 -7.46 8.51
N PRO A 41 -11.92 -8.35 9.52
CA PRO A 41 -11.42 -8.05 10.86
C PRO A 41 -9.95 -7.65 10.85
N PHE A 42 -9.58 -6.68 11.69
CA PHE A 42 -8.20 -6.22 11.82
C PHE A 42 -7.23 -7.37 12.16
N VAL A 43 -7.65 -8.28 13.04
CA VAL A 43 -6.86 -9.45 13.45
C VAL A 43 -6.48 -10.32 12.25
N PHE A 44 -7.41 -10.54 11.31
CA PHE A 44 -7.14 -11.31 10.10
C PHE A 44 -6.08 -10.62 9.22
N LYS A 45 -6.17 -9.30 9.06
CA LYS A 45 -5.20 -8.53 8.25
C LYS A 45 -3.77 -8.66 8.81
N VAL A 46 -3.64 -8.57 10.13
CA VAL A 46 -2.34 -8.73 10.82
C VAL A 46 -1.79 -10.14 10.65
N PHE A 47 -2.60 -11.17 10.90
CA PHE A 47 -2.18 -12.56 10.72
C PHE A 47 -1.80 -12.87 9.27
N PHE A 48 -2.59 -12.38 8.31
CA PHE A 48 -2.33 -12.57 6.89
C PHE A 48 -1.03 -11.90 6.45
N ALA A 49 -0.77 -10.65 6.90
CA ALA A 49 0.49 -9.96 6.64
C ALA A 49 1.69 -10.70 7.25
N LEU A 50 1.53 -11.31 8.42
CA LEU A 50 2.58 -12.08 9.08
C LEU A 50 2.88 -13.41 8.35
N ILE A 51 1.85 -14.10 7.86
CA ILE A 51 2.04 -15.32 7.05
C ILE A 51 2.79 -14.96 5.76
N LEU A 52 2.40 -13.87 5.09
CA LEU A 52 3.06 -13.40 3.88
C LEU A 52 4.50 -12.99 4.14
N SER A 53 4.81 -12.34 5.27
CA SER A 53 6.19 -11.97 5.58
C SER A 53 7.08 -13.20 5.75
N VAL A 54 6.60 -14.24 6.43
CA VAL A 54 7.32 -15.52 6.57
C VAL A 54 7.57 -16.16 5.21
N MET A 55 6.57 -16.18 4.31
CA MET A 55 6.72 -16.75 2.98
C MET A 55 7.77 -15.99 2.15
N ILE A 56 7.76 -14.66 2.20
CA ILE A 56 8.71 -13.82 1.46
C ILE A 56 10.14 -14.02 1.99
N VAL A 57 10.33 -13.99 3.31
CA VAL A 57 11.66 -14.19 3.92
C VAL A 57 12.20 -15.59 3.63
N SER A 58 11.34 -16.61 3.55
CA SER A 58 11.77 -17.97 3.18
C SER A 58 12.11 -18.12 1.69
N THR A 59 11.56 -17.28 0.83
CA THR A 59 11.71 -17.38 -0.63
C THR A 59 12.86 -16.51 -1.14
N LEU A 60 13.07 -15.35 -0.52
CA LEU A 60 14.14 -14.43 -0.86
C LEU A 60 15.33 -14.67 0.08
N ASN A 61 16.48 -15.04 -0.48
CA ASN A 61 17.75 -14.99 0.26
C ASN A 61 18.16 -13.53 0.44
N ILE A 62 17.56 -12.86 1.43
CA ILE A 62 17.83 -11.46 1.72
C ILE A 62 19.07 -11.39 2.60
N GLU A 63 20.22 -11.15 1.98
CA GLU A 63 21.45 -10.82 2.70
C GLU A 63 21.46 -9.32 3.01
N ALA A 64 20.84 -8.91 4.11
CA ALA A 64 20.97 -7.54 4.61
C ALA A 64 21.97 -7.52 5.77
N LYS A 65 23.07 -6.76 5.62
CA LYS A 65 23.89 -6.37 6.76
C LYS A 65 23.09 -5.36 7.58
N ILE A 66 22.43 -5.85 8.63
CA ILE A 66 21.68 -5.01 9.55
C ILE A 66 22.65 -4.54 10.62
N ASP A 67 22.78 -3.22 10.76
CA ASP A 67 23.43 -2.65 11.93
C ASP A 67 22.44 -2.65 13.09
N PHE A 68 22.85 -3.20 14.24
CA PHE A 68 22.02 -3.35 15.43
C PHE A 68 21.89 -2.04 16.25
N GLU A 69 22.51 -0.95 15.79
CA GLU A 69 22.32 0.36 16.42
C GLU A 69 20.85 0.81 16.35
N LEU A 70 20.29 1.20 17.51
CA LEU A 70 18.87 1.56 17.67
C LEU A 70 18.42 2.64 16.67
N TRP A 71 19.26 3.66 16.45
CA TRP A 71 18.98 4.75 15.51
C TRP A 71 18.91 4.27 14.05
N SER A 72 19.81 3.36 13.66
CA SER A 72 19.82 2.75 12.34
C SER A 72 18.54 1.92 12.12
N LEU A 73 18.15 1.12 13.12
CA LEU A 73 16.96 0.29 13.06
C LEU A 73 15.66 1.10 12.92
N ILE A 74 15.51 2.18 13.68
CA ILE A 74 14.34 3.08 13.57
C ILE A 74 14.26 3.70 12.18
N PHE A 75 15.40 4.14 11.64
CA PHE A 75 15.45 4.71 10.29
C PHE A 75 15.07 3.68 9.22
N LEU A 76 15.53 2.44 9.41
CA LEU A 76 15.26 1.34 8.49
C LEU A 76 13.77 0.93 8.52
N VAL A 77 13.16 0.83 9.70
CA VAL A 77 11.71 0.59 9.86
C VAL A 77 10.90 1.67 9.13
N ASN A 78 11.26 2.95 9.31
CA ASN A 78 10.56 4.05 8.64
C ASN A 78 10.67 3.95 7.11
N LYS A 79 11.87 3.66 6.58
CA LYS A 79 12.07 3.46 5.14
C LYS A 79 11.18 2.35 4.57
N GLU A 80 11.11 1.22 5.26
CA GLU A 80 10.28 0.08 4.86
C GLU A 80 8.79 0.43 4.91
N LEU A 81 8.36 1.13 5.96
CA LEU A 81 6.99 1.60 6.11
C LEU A 81 6.61 2.56 4.96
N PHE A 82 7.43 3.58 4.68
CA PHE A 82 7.18 4.53 3.60
C PHE A 82 7.19 3.87 2.21
N THR A 83 8.07 2.90 2.00
CA THR A 83 8.10 2.13 0.74
C THR A 83 6.78 1.38 0.54
N GLY A 84 6.30 0.69 1.59
CA GLY A 84 5.00 0.04 1.57
C GLY A 84 3.85 1.02 1.36
N MET A 85 3.87 2.15 2.05
CA MET A 85 2.86 3.20 1.93
C MET A 85 2.80 3.77 0.52
N ILE A 86 3.94 4.03 -0.15
CA ILE A 86 3.97 4.55 -1.52
C ILE A 86 3.35 3.55 -2.51
N ILE A 87 3.65 2.26 -2.36
CA ILE A 87 3.05 1.22 -3.22
C ILE A 87 1.54 1.14 -2.98
N GLY A 88 1.11 1.12 -1.72
CA GLY A 88 -0.30 1.14 -1.35
C GLY A 88 -1.01 2.40 -1.86
N PHE A 89 -0.33 3.55 -1.79
CA PHE A 89 -0.83 4.83 -2.29
C PHE A 89 -1.05 4.77 -3.79
N ALA A 90 -0.07 4.30 -4.58
CA ALA A 90 -0.21 4.14 -6.02
C ALA A 90 -1.43 3.29 -6.40
N ILE A 91 -1.69 2.19 -5.69
CA ILE A 91 -2.89 1.37 -5.91
C ILE A 91 -4.15 2.20 -5.61
N ASN A 92 -4.16 2.91 -4.48
CA ASN A 92 -5.29 3.70 -4.01
C ASN A 92 -5.64 4.87 -4.96
N LEU A 93 -4.65 5.44 -5.66
CA LEU A 93 -4.88 6.52 -6.61
C LEU A 93 -5.86 6.15 -7.72
N VAL A 94 -5.86 4.90 -8.18
CA VAL A 94 -6.80 4.43 -9.22
C VAL A 94 -8.24 4.59 -8.75
N PHE A 95 -8.52 4.16 -7.51
CA PHE A 95 -9.84 4.23 -6.91
C PHE A 95 -10.26 5.67 -6.62
N TRP A 96 -9.33 6.49 -6.11
CA TRP A 96 -9.57 7.91 -5.88
C TRP A 96 -9.82 8.68 -7.17
N GLY A 97 -9.10 8.37 -8.25
CA GLY A 97 -9.35 8.96 -9.57
C GLY A 97 -10.77 8.68 -10.06
N MET A 98 -11.22 7.43 -9.97
CA MET A 98 -12.57 7.05 -10.38
C MET A 98 -13.65 7.69 -9.52
N ARG A 99 -13.46 7.73 -8.19
CA ARG A 99 -14.36 8.42 -7.26
C ARG A 99 -14.41 9.93 -7.54
N PHE A 100 -13.27 10.54 -7.86
CA PHE A 100 -13.17 11.95 -8.23
C PHE A 100 -13.97 12.24 -9.51
N GLY A 101 -13.81 11.43 -10.55
CA GLY A 101 -14.60 11.55 -11.79
C GLY A 101 -16.10 11.46 -11.54
N GLY A 102 -16.54 10.48 -10.72
CA GLY A 102 -17.96 10.37 -10.35
C GLY A 102 -18.48 11.55 -9.54
N GLY A 103 -17.64 12.18 -8.71
CA GLY A 103 -17.99 13.41 -8.02
C GLY A 103 -18.21 14.61 -8.95
N ILE A 104 -17.53 14.65 -10.11
CA ILE A 104 -17.78 15.66 -11.15
C ILE A 104 -19.15 15.42 -11.79
N ILE A 105 -19.50 14.17 -12.08
CA ILE A 105 -20.84 13.79 -12.59
C ILE A 105 -21.92 14.22 -11.59
N ASP A 106 -21.73 13.95 -10.30
CA ASP A 106 -22.67 14.37 -9.25
C ASP A 106 -22.88 15.90 -9.22
N TYR A 107 -21.82 16.67 -9.50
CA TYR A 107 -21.87 18.12 -9.59
C TYR A 107 -22.66 18.58 -10.82
N GLU A 108 -22.37 18.02 -12.00
CA GLU A 108 -23.05 18.39 -13.26
C GLU A 108 -24.54 18.02 -13.25
N MET A 109 -24.90 16.88 -12.66
CA MET A 109 -26.30 16.45 -12.53
C MET A 109 -27.07 17.23 -11.45
N GLY A 110 -26.40 18.07 -10.65
CA GLY A 110 -27.01 18.85 -9.60
C GLY A 110 -27.28 18.08 -8.30
N PHE A 111 -26.82 16.84 -8.17
CA PHE A 111 -26.94 16.06 -6.92
C PHE A 111 -26.14 16.66 -5.77
N PHE A 112 -25.10 17.45 -6.09
CA PHE A 112 -24.36 18.23 -5.10
C PHE A 112 -25.27 19.20 -4.29
N ALA A 113 -26.38 19.68 -4.85
CA ALA A 113 -27.29 20.57 -4.11
C ALA A 113 -27.95 19.90 -2.89
N ALA A 114 -28.17 18.57 -2.94
CA ALA A 114 -28.70 17.81 -1.81
C ALA A 114 -27.68 17.74 -0.65
N SER A 115 -26.40 17.87 -0.95
CA SER A 115 -25.33 17.85 0.04
C SER A 115 -25.28 19.12 0.88
N LEU A 116 -25.74 20.26 0.35
CA LEU A 116 -25.80 21.56 1.04
C LEU A 116 -26.85 21.59 2.16
N LEU A 117 -27.83 20.68 2.11
CA LEU A 117 -28.93 20.59 3.07
C LEU A 117 -28.72 19.47 4.10
N SER A 118 -27.63 18.70 3.98
CA SER A 118 -27.30 17.60 4.87
C SER A 118 -26.59 18.11 6.12
N PHE A 119 -27.01 17.63 7.30
CA PHE A 119 -26.32 17.86 8.57
C PHE A 119 -25.18 16.86 8.84
N SER A 120 -24.89 15.95 7.91
CA SER A 120 -23.83 14.96 8.04
C SER A 120 -22.47 15.56 7.72
N GLU A 121 -21.43 15.19 8.48
CA GLU A 121 -20.04 15.62 8.25
C GLU A 121 -19.48 15.10 6.91
N THR A 122 -20.10 14.06 6.36
CA THR A 122 -19.73 13.48 5.07
C THR A 122 -20.86 13.64 4.07
N THR A 123 -20.56 14.28 2.95
CA THR A 123 -21.44 14.35 1.78
C THR A 123 -21.06 13.24 0.80
N PRO A 124 -21.74 12.07 0.84
CA PRO A 124 -21.41 10.99 -0.08
C PRO A 124 -21.73 11.40 -1.52
N THR A 125 -20.78 11.14 -2.41
CA THR A 125 -20.95 11.25 -3.87
C THR A 125 -21.60 9.97 -4.37
N ILE A 126 -22.79 10.06 -4.95
CA ILE A 126 -23.55 8.88 -5.40
C ILE A 126 -22.82 8.22 -6.56
N PHE A 127 -22.52 8.99 -7.62
CA PHE A 127 -21.78 8.49 -8.76
C PHE A 127 -20.31 8.22 -8.41
N GLY A 128 -19.72 9.02 -7.52
CA GLY A 128 -18.37 8.76 -7.01
C GLY A 128 -18.24 7.37 -6.36
N GLU A 129 -19.16 7.04 -5.45
CA GLU A 129 -19.18 5.75 -4.78
C GLU A 129 -19.52 4.61 -5.75
N PHE A 130 -20.50 4.82 -6.64
CA PHE A 130 -20.85 3.83 -7.67
C PHE A 130 -19.66 3.48 -8.58
N LEU A 131 -18.89 4.47 -9.05
CA LEU A 131 -17.69 4.24 -9.86
C LEU A 131 -16.56 3.59 -9.06
N GLU A 132 -16.39 3.92 -7.78
CA GLU A 132 -15.41 3.26 -6.90
C GLU A 132 -15.74 1.77 -6.74
N TRP A 133 -17.00 1.41 -6.48
CA TRP A 133 -17.45 0.02 -6.40
C TRP A 133 -17.30 -0.72 -7.73
N THR A 134 -17.62 -0.06 -8.85
CA THR A 134 -17.41 -0.63 -10.19
C THR A 134 -15.93 -0.90 -10.44
N THR A 135 -15.07 0.02 -10.03
CA THR A 135 -13.60 -0.12 -10.13
C THR A 135 -13.10 -1.28 -9.27
N LEU A 136 -13.65 -1.45 -8.07
CA LEU A 136 -13.35 -2.61 -7.21
C LEU A 136 -13.75 -3.92 -7.89
N MET A 137 -14.93 -4.00 -8.50
CA MET A 137 -15.35 -5.20 -9.23
C MET A 137 -14.44 -5.50 -10.42
N LEU A 138 -14.12 -4.49 -11.23
CA LEU A 138 -13.19 -4.63 -12.35
C LEU A 138 -11.79 -5.07 -11.88
N PHE A 139 -11.32 -4.51 -10.77
CA PHE A 139 -10.06 -4.89 -10.15
C PHE A 139 -10.04 -6.37 -9.78
N PHE A 140 -11.11 -6.92 -9.21
CA PHE A 140 -11.20 -8.36 -8.96
C PHE A 140 -11.31 -9.18 -10.23
N LEU A 141 -12.05 -8.71 -11.24
CA LEU A 141 -12.22 -9.38 -12.53
C LEU A 141 -10.88 -9.60 -13.25
N ILE A 142 -9.97 -8.63 -13.19
CA ILE A 142 -8.63 -8.73 -13.79
C ILE A 142 -7.58 -9.39 -12.89
N ASN A 143 -8.01 -9.97 -11.76
CA ASN A 143 -7.11 -10.50 -10.72
C ASN A 143 -6.13 -9.47 -10.14
N GLY A 144 -6.55 -8.21 -10.00
CA GLY A 144 -5.70 -7.14 -9.48
C GLY A 144 -5.11 -7.43 -8.09
N HIS A 145 -5.79 -8.25 -7.28
CA HIS A 145 -5.26 -8.69 -5.98
C HIS A 145 -3.99 -9.56 -6.14
N HIS A 146 -3.86 -10.33 -7.23
CA HIS A 146 -2.61 -11.03 -7.56
C HIS A 146 -1.50 -10.04 -7.95
N GLN A 147 -1.85 -8.96 -8.65
CA GLN A 147 -0.91 -7.89 -9.01
C GLN A 147 -0.35 -7.17 -7.77
N ILE A 148 -1.12 -7.09 -6.67
CA ILE A 148 -0.59 -6.57 -5.39
C ILE A 148 0.52 -7.48 -4.86
N PHE A 149 0.34 -8.80 -4.89
CA PHE A 149 1.36 -9.76 -4.45
C PHE A 149 2.58 -9.77 -5.37
N GLU A 150 2.37 -9.61 -6.68
CA GLU A 150 3.46 -9.45 -7.64
C GLU A 150 4.24 -8.14 -7.38
N ALA A 151 3.54 -7.03 -7.15
CA ALA A 151 4.16 -5.75 -6.81
C ALA A 151 4.96 -5.84 -5.49
N LEU A 152 4.46 -6.58 -4.51
CA LEU A 152 5.19 -6.90 -3.28
C LEU A 152 6.49 -7.65 -3.56
N TYR A 153 6.43 -8.73 -4.32
CA TYR A 153 7.62 -9.51 -4.68
C TYR A 153 8.65 -8.68 -5.47
N VAL A 154 8.19 -7.96 -6.49
CA VAL A 154 9.02 -7.08 -7.32
C VAL A 154 9.60 -5.94 -6.49
N SER A 155 8.88 -5.43 -5.49
CA SER A 155 9.38 -4.41 -4.57
C SER A 155 10.60 -4.90 -3.80
N PHE A 156 10.59 -6.12 -3.26
CA PHE A 156 11.75 -6.67 -2.56
C PHE A 156 12.90 -7.00 -3.51
N ALA A 157 12.62 -7.40 -4.75
CA ALA A 157 13.65 -7.64 -5.76
C ALA A 157 14.34 -6.35 -6.24
N LYS A 158 13.58 -5.26 -6.44
CA LYS A 158 14.12 -3.98 -6.95
C LYS A 158 14.61 -3.04 -5.85
N ILE A 159 14.01 -3.11 -4.67
CA ILE A 159 14.34 -2.27 -3.52
C ILE A 159 14.69 -3.21 -2.36
N PRO A 160 15.96 -3.65 -2.28
CA PRO A 160 16.44 -4.44 -1.16
C PRO A 160 16.21 -3.73 0.17
N ILE A 161 16.09 -4.52 1.23
CA ILE A 161 15.77 -4.02 2.57
C ILE A 161 16.80 -2.98 3.02
N GLY A 162 16.32 -1.82 3.47
CA GLY A 162 17.14 -0.70 3.95
C GLY A 162 17.80 0.18 2.87
N MET A 163 17.80 -0.26 1.60
CA MET A 163 18.36 0.50 0.47
C MET A 163 17.33 1.41 -0.22
N ALA A 164 16.13 1.55 0.34
CA ALA A 164 15.12 2.45 -0.20
C ALA A 164 15.67 3.89 -0.29
N SER A 165 15.68 4.41 -1.53
CA SER A 165 16.05 5.79 -1.85
C SER A 165 14.85 6.47 -2.51
N PHE A 166 14.28 7.45 -1.80
CA PHE A 166 13.23 8.30 -2.34
C PHE A 166 13.88 9.38 -3.20
N SER A 167 14.16 9.04 -4.45
CA SER A 167 14.76 9.96 -5.41
C SER A 167 13.70 10.87 -6.02
N ASN A 168 14.12 12.01 -6.59
CA ASN A 168 13.23 12.90 -7.34
C ASN A 168 12.51 12.17 -8.49
N LEU A 169 13.11 11.11 -9.04
CA LEU A 169 12.49 10.29 -10.07
C LEU A 169 11.22 9.58 -9.56
N THR A 170 11.24 9.03 -8.34
CA THR A 170 10.05 8.34 -7.80
C THR A 170 8.90 9.32 -7.59
N MET A 171 9.20 10.53 -7.12
CA MET A 171 8.21 11.60 -6.96
C MET A 171 7.64 12.06 -8.31
N GLN A 172 8.48 12.17 -9.34
CA GLN A 172 8.03 12.52 -10.69
C GLN A 172 7.12 11.46 -11.29
N GLU A 173 7.47 10.17 -11.16
CA GLU A 173 6.65 9.08 -11.69
C GLU A 173 5.29 8.97 -10.96
N LEU A 174 5.27 9.15 -9.64
CA LEU A 174 4.01 9.26 -8.88
C LEU A 174 3.17 10.47 -9.33
N GLY A 175 3.81 11.62 -9.56
CA GLY A 175 3.14 12.82 -10.07
C GLY A 175 2.53 12.61 -11.45
N LYS A 176 3.27 11.97 -12.37
CA LYS A 176 2.76 11.60 -13.70
C LYS A 176 1.57 10.65 -13.60
N PHE A 177 1.67 9.63 -12.75
CA PHE A 177 0.61 8.66 -12.54
C PHE A 177 -0.66 9.33 -12.01
N MET A 178 -0.53 10.24 -11.05
CA MET A 178 -1.61 11.10 -10.57
C MET A 178 -2.25 11.92 -11.70
N SER A 179 -1.44 12.62 -12.49
CA SER A 179 -1.95 13.43 -13.61
C SER A 179 -2.73 12.59 -14.62
N ILE A 180 -2.23 11.41 -14.98
CA ILE A 180 -2.90 10.50 -15.91
C ILE A 180 -4.26 10.07 -15.36
N LEU A 181 -4.34 9.69 -14.08
CA LEU A 181 -5.59 9.28 -13.45
C LEU A 181 -6.60 10.41 -13.36
N THR A 182 -6.17 11.63 -13.04
CA THR A 182 -7.05 12.81 -13.07
C THR A 182 -7.58 13.08 -14.48
N ILE A 183 -6.74 12.93 -15.52
CA ILE A 183 -7.18 13.09 -16.92
C ILE A 183 -8.19 12.01 -17.30
N ILE A 184 -7.98 10.76 -16.87
CA ILE A 184 -8.93 9.67 -17.11
C ILE A 184 -10.26 9.97 -16.40
N ALA A 185 -10.20 10.41 -15.14
CA ALA A 185 -11.38 10.81 -14.38
C ALA A 185 -12.20 11.90 -15.08
N LEU A 186 -11.53 12.95 -15.57
CA LEU A 186 -12.14 14.06 -16.32
C LEU A 186 -12.72 13.64 -17.68
N LYS A 187 -12.24 12.55 -18.28
CA LYS A 187 -12.78 12.03 -19.54
C LYS A 187 -14.02 11.15 -19.34
N ILE A 188 -14.16 10.58 -18.14
CA ILE A 188 -15.27 9.69 -17.79
C ILE A 188 -16.46 10.49 -17.26
N SER A 189 -16.20 11.61 -16.57
CA SER A 189 -17.20 12.62 -16.25
C SER A 189 -17.70 13.31 -17.51
#